data_AF-A0A952THH2-F1
#
_entry.id   AF-A0A952THH2-F1
#
_cell.length_a   1.000
_cell.length_b   1.000
_cell.length_c   1.000
_cell.angle_alpha   90.00
_cell.angle_beta   90.00
_cell.angle_gamma   90.00
#
_symmetry.space_group_name_H-M   'P 1'
#
loop_
_entity.id
_entity.type
_entity.pdbx_description
1 polymer ?
#
loop_
_entity_poly.entity_id
_entity_poly.type
_entity_poly.pdbx_seq_one_letter_code
_entity_poly.pdbx_strand_id
1 'polypeptide(L)'
;MRLKRLPLVALISSLCSAPAVMAADIDWSQPPLACVEDIVPSAPSRPCPSLSHIEEITKELSVFSTLEEQIYWTAPENKRALNYCRSMEILRREKAAPGSMTKGAVQISWMRATAVSRSADKLKAIVDASKRYRMPIHVLVGALTQESLLSDLGISDDGGNFSCGAGQVNLLEWCRWANKQTPALKTQLGWPAQPVACQSLDKEWVRPFQELALQQMGSQPSYQLNKDHFAFIRMADIRGKIPGASEAQFQSNYGLVKSFINHCTNPVLGIDAKAHELSQLFRLHISAGMQKREVYPAGKSFRQPHCRVQDQSGYYPLHTGWLMAVAAYNAGPRATDVVPYYYGWTSADMASPTKIASLDPAKLVEGLYYGGSYNALSDRFEFKTLAGKETSNPAFKQCVMHQHVVRITQHVTRSDVPSLLSTFNGSNGCRKDTPVPNSRASGAGRAR
;
A
#
# COMPACT_ATOMS: atom_id res chain seq x y z
N MET A 1 -13.03 8.63 -68.44
CA MET A 1 -12.26 9.86 -68.72
C MET A 1 -12.16 10.69 -67.45
N ARG A 2 -10.91 11.00 -67.02
CA ARG A 2 -10.41 12.17 -66.25
C ARG A 2 -11.26 12.69 -65.06
N LEU A 3 -10.85 12.52 -63.80
CA LEU A 3 -9.77 13.17 -62.99
C LEU A 3 -10.17 14.46 -62.24
N LYS A 4 -9.87 14.44 -60.92
CA LYS A 4 -9.62 15.55 -59.95
C LYS A 4 -10.88 16.18 -59.32
N ARG A 5 -10.99 16.42 -58.00
CA ARG A 5 -10.00 16.89 -57.00
C ARG A 5 -10.30 16.40 -55.57
N LEU A 6 -9.23 16.21 -54.79
CA LEU A 6 -9.17 16.20 -53.32
C LEU A 6 -9.45 17.61 -52.73
N PRO A 7 -9.85 17.67 -51.44
CA PRO A 7 -8.98 18.24 -50.41
C PRO A 7 -8.91 17.29 -49.20
N LEU A 8 -7.75 16.84 -48.72
CA LEU A 8 -6.77 17.53 -47.85
C LEU A 8 -7.42 18.36 -46.73
N VAL A 9 -7.82 17.69 -45.64
CA VAL A 9 -7.75 18.25 -44.29
C VAL A 9 -6.98 17.24 -43.44
N ALA A 10 -5.68 17.51 -43.30
CA ALA A 10 -4.83 16.91 -42.29
C ALA A 10 -5.26 17.47 -40.93
N LEU A 11 -5.99 16.68 -40.15
CA LEU A 11 -6.16 16.94 -38.73
C LEU A 11 -5.03 16.20 -38.01
N ILE A 12 -4.07 17.03 -37.61
CA ILE A 12 -2.88 16.75 -36.83
C ILE A 12 -3.25 15.78 -35.71
N SER A 13 -2.89 14.51 -35.90
CA SER A 13 -2.63 13.57 -34.83
C SER A 13 -1.52 14.17 -33.99
N SER A 14 -1.92 14.96 -32.99
CA SER A 14 -1.04 15.34 -31.90
C SER A 14 -0.70 14.04 -31.18
N LEU A 15 0.40 13.45 -31.64
CA LEU A 15 1.25 12.56 -30.89
C LEU A 15 1.46 13.23 -29.53
N CYS A 16 0.67 12.83 -28.53
CA CYS A 16 1.13 12.79 -27.16
C CYS A 16 2.25 11.74 -27.14
N SER A 17 3.40 12.10 -27.70
CA SER A 17 4.67 11.60 -27.25
C SER A 17 4.73 11.99 -25.79
N ALA A 18 4.38 11.04 -24.91
CA ALA A 18 4.93 11.03 -23.57
C ALA A 18 6.42 11.36 -23.73
N PRO A 19 7.00 12.25 -22.91
CA PRO A 19 8.42 12.46 -22.99
C PRO A 19 9.06 11.08 -22.85
N ALA A 20 9.66 10.60 -23.93
CA ALA A 20 10.65 9.56 -23.88
C ALA A 20 11.81 10.21 -23.13
N VAL A 21 11.68 10.27 -21.81
CA VAL A 21 12.82 10.37 -20.92
C VAL A 21 13.65 9.19 -21.36
N MET A 22 14.75 9.47 -22.07
CA MET A 22 15.79 8.50 -22.28
C MET A 22 16.17 8.04 -20.88
N ALA A 23 15.58 6.93 -20.45
CA ALA A 23 15.94 6.29 -19.21
C ALA A 23 17.37 5.84 -19.45
N ALA A 24 18.33 6.60 -18.94
CA ALA A 24 19.61 6.03 -18.60
C ALA A 24 19.30 4.73 -17.85
N ASP A 25 19.92 3.62 -18.24
CA ASP A 25 19.73 2.33 -17.59
C ASP A 25 19.86 2.55 -16.07
N ILE A 26 18.74 2.45 -15.35
CA ILE A 26 18.72 2.69 -13.90
C ILE A 26 19.54 1.56 -13.28
N ASP A 27 20.61 1.91 -12.56
CA ASP A 27 21.31 0.93 -11.72
C ASP A 27 20.42 0.58 -10.53
N TRP A 28 19.63 -0.47 -10.69
CA TRP A 28 18.76 -1.01 -9.64
C TRP A 28 19.51 -1.59 -8.45
N SER A 29 20.84 -1.75 -8.54
CA SER A 29 21.70 -2.09 -7.40
C SER A 29 22.07 -0.87 -6.56
N GLN A 30 21.96 0.36 -7.08
CA GLN A 30 22.15 1.60 -6.32
C GLN A 30 21.18 2.70 -6.79
N PRO A 31 19.85 2.47 -6.73
CA PRO A 31 18.88 3.45 -7.19
C PRO A 31 18.91 4.72 -6.33
N PRO A 32 18.55 5.90 -6.87
CA PRO A 32 18.58 7.17 -6.14
C PRO A 32 17.40 7.28 -5.15
N LEU A 33 17.51 6.57 -4.03
CA LEU A 33 16.50 6.54 -2.97
C LEU A 33 16.82 7.53 -1.85
N ALA A 34 15.77 7.99 -1.16
CA ALA A 34 15.90 8.85 0.02
C ALA A 34 16.39 8.04 1.24
N CYS A 35 16.86 8.73 2.27
CA CYS A 35 17.12 8.11 3.57
C CYS A 35 15.80 7.69 4.22
N VAL A 36 15.78 6.56 4.91
CA VAL A 36 14.53 6.03 5.52
C VAL A 36 14.00 6.96 6.61
N GLU A 37 14.89 7.58 7.38
CA GLU A 37 14.57 8.59 8.38
C GLU A 37 13.92 9.85 7.79
N ASP A 38 14.21 10.18 6.52
CA ASP A 38 13.54 11.27 5.80
C ASP A 38 12.21 10.80 5.21
N ILE A 39 12.08 9.49 4.95
CA ILE A 39 10.85 8.91 4.44
C ILE A 39 9.77 8.86 5.53
N VAL A 40 10.15 8.45 6.74
CA VAL A 40 9.24 8.36 7.89
C VAL A 40 8.76 9.76 8.27
N PRO A 41 7.43 10.04 8.26
CA PRO A 41 6.90 11.36 8.56
C PRO A 41 7.35 11.84 9.94
N SER A 42 7.83 13.07 10.00
CA SER A 42 8.22 13.77 11.23
C SER A 42 7.66 15.19 11.22
N ALA A 43 7.45 15.76 12.41
CA ALA A 43 7.09 17.16 12.50
C ALA A 43 8.26 18.02 11.99
N PRO A 44 7.98 19.12 11.27
CA PRO A 44 9.03 20.01 10.80
C PRO A 44 9.80 20.61 11.98
N SER A 45 11.10 20.84 11.79
CA SER A 45 11.94 21.55 12.77
C SER A 45 11.67 23.06 12.81
N ARG A 46 11.04 23.61 11.75
CA ARG A 46 10.59 25.01 11.67
C ARG A 46 9.07 25.11 11.78
N PRO A 47 8.53 26.21 12.35
CA PRO A 47 7.10 26.48 12.33
C PRO A 47 6.54 26.45 10.91
N CYS A 48 5.32 25.93 10.75
CA CYS A 48 4.70 25.90 9.43
C CYS A 48 4.43 27.32 8.91
N PRO A 49 4.80 27.63 7.65
CA PRO A 49 4.46 28.89 7.03
C PRO A 49 2.94 29.01 6.87
N SER A 50 2.44 30.24 6.77
CA SER A 50 1.02 30.45 6.45
C SER A 50 0.75 30.04 5.01
N LEU A 51 -0.02 28.97 4.82
CA LEU A 51 -0.38 28.48 3.49
C LEU A 51 -1.80 28.89 3.08
N SER A 52 -2.36 29.93 3.71
CA SER A 52 -3.80 30.31 3.65
C SER A 52 -4.29 30.82 2.29
N HIS A 53 -3.40 31.29 1.42
CA HIS A 53 -3.77 31.85 0.12
C HIS A 53 -3.24 31.05 -1.07
N ILE A 54 -2.71 29.87 -0.81
CA ILE A 54 -1.96 29.10 -1.80
C ILE A 54 -2.80 27.95 -2.33
N GLU A 55 -2.84 27.83 -3.64
CA GLU A 55 -3.38 26.68 -4.34
C GLU A 55 -2.25 25.68 -4.64
N GLU A 56 -1.12 26.16 -5.17
CA GLU A 56 0.05 25.38 -5.57
C GLU A 56 1.34 25.80 -4.85
N ILE A 57 1.62 25.11 -3.74
CA ILE A 57 2.77 25.40 -2.86
C ILE A 57 4.13 25.39 -3.58
N THR A 58 4.30 24.52 -4.57
CA THR A 58 5.57 24.40 -5.28
C THR A 58 5.78 25.48 -6.35
N LYS A 59 4.75 26.27 -6.66
CA LYS A 59 4.81 27.36 -7.66
C LYS A 59 4.72 28.75 -7.04
N GLU A 60 4.10 28.86 -5.87
CA GLU A 60 3.82 30.15 -5.21
C GLU A 60 4.89 30.49 -4.16
N LEU A 61 6.06 30.88 -4.63
CA LEU A 61 7.25 31.17 -3.81
C LEU A 61 7.14 32.45 -2.97
N SER A 62 6.21 33.36 -3.30
CA SER A 62 5.98 34.66 -2.62
C SER A 62 5.46 34.52 -1.18
N VAL A 63 5.20 33.30 -0.74
CA VAL A 63 4.66 32.95 0.56
C VAL A 63 5.73 33.00 1.66
N PHE A 64 6.98 32.79 1.27
CA PHE A 64 8.09 32.78 2.21
C PHE A 64 8.56 34.22 2.44
N SER A 65 8.66 34.60 3.70
CA SER A 65 8.97 35.98 4.08
C SER A 65 10.43 36.36 3.82
N THR A 66 11.29 35.33 3.69
CA THR A 66 12.73 35.48 3.43
C THR A 66 13.22 34.48 2.40
N LEU A 67 14.33 34.81 1.72
CA LEU A 67 15.03 33.88 0.83
C LEU A 67 15.50 32.61 1.57
N GLU A 68 15.87 32.73 2.84
CA GLU A 68 16.28 31.58 3.65
C GLU A 68 15.11 30.60 3.88
N GLU A 69 13.92 31.10 4.20
CA GLU A 69 12.72 30.27 4.31
C GLU A 69 12.36 29.63 2.98
N GLN A 70 12.47 30.38 1.88
CA GLN A 70 12.23 29.86 0.54
C GLN A 70 13.19 28.72 0.23
N ILE A 71 14.50 28.90 0.43
CA ILE A 71 15.51 27.87 0.23
C ILE A 71 15.20 26.65 1.09
N TYR A 72 14.92 26.84 2.38
CA TYR A 72 14.59 25.75 3.30
C TYR A 72 13.38 24.95 2.81
N TRP A 73 12.22 25.58 2.61
CA TRP A 73 10.97 24.87 2.32
C TRP A 73 10.92 24.28 0.91
N THR A 74 11.64 24.87 -0.04
CA THR A 74 11.74 24.34 -1.41
C THR A 74 12.83 23.28 -1.58
N ALA A 75 13.71 23.11 -0.58
CA ALA A 75 14.71 22.06 -0.60
C ALA A 75 14.05 20.67 -0.72
N PRO A 76 14.56 19.78 -1.59
CA PRO A 76 13.99 18.46 -1.82
C PRO A 76 13.71 17.66 -0.53
N GLU A 77 14.60 17.72 0.44
CA GLU A 77 14.51 17.06 1.74
C GLU A 77 13.33 17.56 2.60
N ASN A 78 12.92 18.83 2.44
CA ASN A 78 11.86 19.45 3.22
C ASN A 78 10.47 19.33 2.59
N LYS A 79 10.36 18.72 1.40
CA LYS A 79 9.08 18.56 0.69
C LYS A 79 8.02 17.82 1.52
N ARG A 80 8.40 16.82 2.32
CA ARG A 80 7.47 16.08 3.19
C ARG A 80 6.99 16.92 4.37
N ALA A 81 7.92 17.65 4.99
CA ALA A 81 7.62 18.61 6.04
C ALA A 81 6.64 19.70 5.55
N LEU A 82 6.83 20.20 4.32
CA LEU A 82 5.93 21.16 3.69
C LEU A 82 4.54 20.56 3.40
N ASN A 83 4.48 19.30 2.95
CA ASN A 83 3.21 18.58 2.78
C ASN A 83 2.47 18.36 4.10
N TYR A 84 3.19 18.16 5.21
CA TYR A 84 2.59 18.16 6.55
C TYR A 84 1.97 19.52 6.87
N CYS A 85 2.71 20.63 6.65
CA CYS A 85 2.18 21.97 6.87
C CYS A 85 0.93 22.27 6.03
N ARG A 86 0.91 21.83 4.76
CA ARG A 86 -0.29 21.91 3.92
C ARG A 86 -1.45 21.13 4.49
N SER A 87 -1.18 19.93 5.00
CA SER A 87 -2.21 19.08 5.58
C SER A 87 -2.82 19.75 6.83
N MET A 88 -1.99 20.34 7.68
CA MET A 88 -2.45 21.12 8.84
C MET A 88 -3.31 22.32 8.41
N GLU A 89 -2.91 23.04 7.36
CA GLU A 89 -3.69 24.17 6.83
C GLU A 89 -5.05 23.72 6.26
N ILE A 90 -5.09 22.63 5.50
CA ILE A 90 -6.35 22.05 4.99
C ILE A 90 -7.29 21.72 6.14
N LEU A 91 -6.79 21.06 7.19
CA LEU A 91 -7.58 20.70 8.37
C LEU A 91 -8.06 21.93 9.13
N ARG A 92 -7.23 22.98 9.24
CA ARG A 92 -7.61 24.25 9.87
C ARG A 92 -8.74 24.92 9.11
N ARG A 93 -8.67 24.98 7.77
CA ARG A 93 -9.72 25.56 6.93
C ARG A 93 -11.01 24.76 6.98
N GLU A 94 -10.91 23.44 6.90
CA GLU A 94 -12.08 22.56 7.03
C GLU A 94 -12.76 22.70 8.40
N LYS A 95 -11.99 22.91 9.48
CA LYS A 95 -12.55 23.21 10.81
C LYS A 95 -13.27 24.57 10.86
N ALA A 96 -12.74 25.58 10.16
CA ALA A 96 -13.33 26.93 10.14
C ALA A 96 -14.56 27.01 9.22
N ALA A 97 -14.56 26.27 8.11
CA ALA A 97 -15.63 26.18 7.13
C ALA A 97 -15.81 24.72 6.67
N PRO A 98 -16.60 23.91 7.40
CA PRO A 98 -16.84 22.51 7.05
C PRO A 98 -17.43 22.35 5.64
N GLY A 99 -16.90 21.41 4.86
CA GLY A 99 -17.26 21.17 3.47
C GLY A 99 -16.52 22.06 2.46
N SER A 100 -15.59 22.92 2.89
CA SER A 100 -14.75 23.73 1.99
C SER A 100 -13.72 22.88 1.24
N MET A 101 -13.42 21.68 1.74
CA MET A 101 -12.49 20.73 1.14
C MET A 101 -13.20 19.44 0.75
N THR A 102 -12.69 18.74 -0.27
CA THR A 102 -13.22 17.42 -0.63
C THR A 102 -12.94 16.42 0.49
N LYS A 103 -13.86 15.49 0.76
CA LYS A 103 -13.71 14.47 1.81
C LYS A 103 -12.38 13.71 1.72
N GLY A 104 -11.94 13.37 0.50
CA GLY A 104 -10.66 12.68 0.27
C GLY A 104 -9.44 13.55 0.62
N ALA A 105 -9.47 14.85 0.30
CA ALA A 105 -8.39 15.76 0.67
C ALA A 105 -8.28 15.93 2.20
N VAL A 106 -9.42 16.03 2.89
CA VAL A 106 -9.46 16.10 4.35
C VAL A 106 -8.92 14.81 4.98
N GLN A 107 -9.36 13.64 4.50
CA GLN A 107 -8.87 12.35 4.99
C GLN A 107 -7.36 12.19 4.82
N ILE A 108 -6.82 12.44 3.62
CA ILE A 108 -5.37 12.34 3.37
C ILE A 108 -4.60 13.34 4.24
N SER A 109 -5.13 14.55 4.42
CA SER A 109 -4.50 15.57 5.27
C SER A 109 -4.48 15.14 6.73
N TRP A 110 -5.58 14.57 7.22
CA TRP A 110 -5.65 14.00 8.57
C TRP A 110 -4.62 12.89 8.74
N MET A 111 -4.54 11.94 7.80
CA MET A 111 -3.56 10.85 7.85
C MET A 111 -2.11 11.35 7.89
N ARG A 112 -1.77 12.35 7.08
CA ARG A 112 -0.42 12.95 7.10
C ARG A 112 -0.13 13.66 8.41
N ALA A 113 -1.12 14.37 8.94
CA ALA A 113 -0.99 15.09 10.20
C ALA A 113 -0.81 14.13 11.40
N THR A 114 -1.47 12.98 11.40
CA THR A 114 -1.34 11.97 12.46
C THR A 114 -0.13 11.07 12.27
N ALA A 115 0.36 10.89 11.05
CA ALA A 115 1.53 10.03 10.78
C ALA A 115 2.81 10.49 11.49
N VAL A 116 2.96 11.78 11.78
CA VAL A 116 4.11 12.33 12.53
C VAL A 116 4.08 11.99 14.03
N SER A 117 2.96 11.46 14.54
CA SER A 117 2.94 10.95 15.89
C SER A 117 3.84 9.72 15.99
N ARG A 118 4.62 9.63 17.08
CA ARG A 118 5.50 8.49 17.37
C ARG A 118 6.48 8.16 16.23
N SER A 119 6.95 9.17 15.48
CA SER A 119 7.89 8.97 14.36
C SER A 119 9.14 8.17 14.76
N ALA A 120 9.70 8.43 15.94
CA ALA A 120 10.86 7.71 16.45
C ALA A 120 10.56 6.21 16.66
N ASP A 121 9.40 5.88 17.25
CA ASP A 121 8.96 4.49 17.42
C ASP A 121 8.76 3.80 16.07
N LYS A 122 8.15 4.51 15.10
CA LYS A 122 7.90 3.99 13.75
C LYS A 122 9.20 3.70 13.02
N LEU A 123 10.14 4.65 13.02
CA LEU A 123 11.45 4.46 12.40
C LEU A 123 12.18 3.29 13.05
N LYS A 124 12.20 3.23 14.38
CA LYS A 124 12.82 2.11 15.10
C LYS A 124 12.16 0.77 14.75
N ALA A 125 10.84 0.70 14.73
CA ALA A 125 10.11 -0.51 14.39
C ALA A 125 10.38 -0.97 12.94
N ILE A 126 10.48 -0.03 11.99
CA ILE A 126 10.83 -0.33 10.59
C ILE A 126 12.23 -0.93 10.50
N VAL A 127 13.22 -0.32 11.17
CA VAL A 127 14.60 -0.81 11.18
C VAL A 127 14.68 -2.20 11.82
N ASP A 128 14.06 -2.37 12.98
CA ASP A 128 14.07 -3.63 13.73
C ASP A 128 13.37 -4.75 12.93
N ALA A 129 12.22 -4.46 12.31
CA ALA A 129 11.47 -5.42 11.52
C ALA A 129 12.19 -5.77 10.21
N SER A 130 12.76 -4.78 9.51
CA SER A 130 13.60 -5.00 8.32
C SER A 130 14.75 -5.96 8.62
N LYS A 131 15.48 -5.72 9.72
CA LYS A 131 16.56 -6.60 10.17
C LYS A 131 16.07 -8.00 10.54
N ARG A 132 14.98 -8.09 11.33
CA ARG A 132 14.41 -9.36 11.80
C ARG A 132 13.96 -10.26 10.66
N TYR A 133 13.32 -9.68 9.64
CA TYR A 133 12.75 -10.43 8.53
C TYR A 133 13.60 -10.41 7.25
N ARG A 134 14.79 -9.77 7.30
CA ARG A 134 15.69 -9.60 6.16
C ARG A 134 15.02 -8.98 4.93
N MET A 135 14.09 -8.06 5.18
CA MET A 135 13.37 -7.32 4.14
C MET A 135 14.13 -6.01 3.86
N PRO A 136 14.34 -5.61 2.58
CA PRO A 136 14.87 -4.29 2.26
C PRO A 136 14.05 -3.20 2.94
N ILE A 137 14.75 -2.30 3.63
CA ILE A 137 14.09 -1.31 4.47
C ILE A 137 13.22 -0.35 3.64
N HIS A 138 13.65 -0.02 2.42
CA HIS A 138 12.90 0.79 1.46
C HIS A 138 11.61 0.12 0.99
N VAL A 139 11.60 -1.20 0.76
CA VAL A 139 10.36 -1.93 0.46
C VAL A 139 9.38 -1.85 1.63
N LEU A 140 9.86 -2.04 2.86
CA LEU A 140 9.00 -2.00 4.05
C LEU A 140 8.39 -0.60 4.26
N VAL A 141 9.22 0.44 4.31
CA VAL A 141 8.72 1.81 4.55
C VAL A 141 7.83 2.29 3.39
N GLY A 142 8.16 1.92 2.14
CA GLY A 142 7.34 2.24 0.99
C GLY A 142 5.98 1.54 1.05
N ALA A 143 5.93 0.26 1.47
CA ALA A 143 4.68 -0.46 1.67
C ALA A 143 3.83 0.19 2.76
N LEU A 144 4.40 0.50 3.94
CA LEU A 144 3.68 1.17 5.03
C LEU A 144 3.16 2.56 4.62
N THR A 145 3.97 3.31 3.86
CA THR A 145 3.57 4.62 3.32
C THR A 145 2.41 4.47 2.34
N GLN A 146 2.46 3.46 1.47
CA GLN A 146 1.40 3.21 0.50
C GLN A 146 0.07 2.80 1.17
N GLU A 147 0.12 2.03 2.25
CA GLU A 147 -1.08 1.52 2.94
C GLU A 147 -1.76 2.59 3.80
N SER A 148 -0.98 3.38 4.56
CA SER A 148 -1.53 4.25 5.60
C SER A 148 -0.88 5.64 5.68
N LEU A 149 0.07 5.95 4.79
CA LEU A 149 0.98 7.09 4.95
C LEU A 149 1.72 7.06 6.30
N LEU A 150 1.90 5.87 6.90
CA LEU A 150 2.40 5.65 8.27
C LEU A 150 1.50 6.24 9.38
N SER A 151 0.22 6.47 9.10
CA SER A 151 -0.77 6.87 10.10
C SER A 151 -1.22 5.67 10.93
N ASP A 152 -1.43 5.90 12.23
CA ASP A 152 -1.93 4.89 13.17
C ASP A 152 -3.47 4.77 13.07
N LEU A 153 -3.94 4.39 11.88
CA LEU A 153 -5.36 4.28 11.54
C LEU A 153 -6.08 3.31 12.48
N GLY A 154 -7.31 3.63 12.87
CA GLY A 154 -8.22 2.64 13.44
C GLY A 154 -8.68 1.60 12.40
N ILE A 155 -9.69 0.83 12.77
CA ILE A 155 -10.19 -0.26 11.92
C ILE A 155 -11.06 0.29 10.77
N SER A 156 -10.62 0.08 9.54
CA SER A 156 -11.38 0.42 8.34
C SER A 156 -11.82 -0.82 7.56
N ASP A 157 -13.04 -0.77 6.99
CA ASP A 157 -13.48 -1.73 5.98
C ASP A 157 -12.83 -1.37 4.64
N ASP A 158 -11.97 -2.24 4.11
CA ASP A 158 -11.20 -2.02 2.88
C ASP A 158 -11.81 -2.69 1.63
N GLY A 159 -13.05 -3.18 1.73
CA GLY A 159 -13.74 -3.90 0.65
C GLY A 159 -13.97 -5.36 1.00
N GLY A 160 -14.46 -5.60 2.21
CA GLY A 160 -14.72 -6.93 2.74
C GLY A 160 -13.55 -7.47 3.56
N ASN A 161 -12.70 -6.63 4.15
CA ASN A 161 -11.80 -7.00 5.24
C ASN A 161 -11.65 -5.82 6.21
N PHE A 162 -11.13 -6.08 7.40
CA PHE A 162 -10.99 -5.06 8.45
C PHE A 162 -9.52 -4.89 8.80
N SER A 163 -8.94 -3.77 8.39
CA SER A 163 -7.51 -3.49 8.49
C SER A 163 -7.24 -2.30 9.42
N CYS A 164 -6.09 -2.32 10.10
CA CYS A 164 -5.78 -1.36 11.16
C CYS A 164 -4.30 -0.98 11.23
N GLY A 165 -4.04 0.22 11.75
CA GLY A 165 -2.73 0.77 12.08
C GLY A 165 -1.90 1.16 10.87
N ALA A 166 -0.65 1.54 11.15
CA ALA A 166 0.32 1.89 10.11
C ALA A 166 0.59 0.73 9.11
N GLY A 167 0.44 -0.51 9.57
CA GLY A 167 0.60 -1.71 8.76
C GLY A 167 -0.60 -2.06 7.88
N GLN A 168 -1.79 -1.49 8.16
CA GLN A 168 -3.07 -1.96 7.63
C GLN A 168 -3.18 -3.49 7.71
N VAL A 169 -2.91 -4.01 8.91
CA VAL A 169 -2.99 -5.46 9.18
C VAL A 169 -4.41 -5.83 9.58
N ASN A 170 -4.90 -6.96 9.08
CA ASN A 170 -6.20 -7.52 9.44
C ASN A 170 -6.09 -8.57 10.55
N LEU A 171 -7.25 -9.04 11.02
CA LEU A 171 -7.33 -10.00 12.12
C LEU A 171 -6.62 -11.34 11.82
N LEU A 172 -6.67 -11.82 10.57
CA LEU A 172 -6.02 -13.07 10.18
C LEU A 172 -4.49 -12.96 10.18
N GLU A 173 -3.99 -11.84 9.66
CA GLU A 173 -2.57 -11.47 9.68
C GLU A 173 -2.07 -11.28 11.10
N TRP A 174 -2.83 -10.56 11.92
CA TRP A 174 -2.54 -10.40 13.34
C TRP A 174 -2.47 -11.75 14.05
N CYS A 175 -3.41 -12.66 13.78
CA CYS A 175 -3.42 -14.00 14.36
C CYS A 175 -2.15 -14.79 14.01
N ARG A 176 -1.74 -14.79 12.73
CA ARG A 176 -0.55 -15.51 12.28
C ARG A 176 0.72 -14.97 12.94
N TRP A 177 0.86 -13.66 13.00
CA TRP A 177 1.95 -13.00 13.70
C TRP A 177 1.92 -13.26 15.22
N ALA A 178 0.78 -13.05 15.88
CA ALA A 178 0.61 -13.20 17.34
C ALA A 178 0.93 -14.63 17.81
N ASN A 179 0.55 -15.64 17.02
CA ASN A 179 0.87 -17.05 17.30
C ASN A 179 2.37 -17.33 17.39
N LYS A 180 3.22 -16.55 16.70
CA LYS A 180 4.67 -16.71 16.66
C LYS A 180 5.41 -15.89 17.72
N GLN A 181 4.68 -15.12 18.52
CA GLN A 181 5.28 -14.28 19.54
C GLN A 181 5.72 -15.07 20.78
N THR A 182 6.63 -14.49 21.54
CA THR A 182 7.10 -15.05 22.80
C THR A 182 5.95 -15.14 23.81
N PRO A 183 6.03 -16.05 24.81
CA PRO A 183 5.01 -16.15 25.86
C PRO A 183 4.73 -14.81 26.56
N ALA A 184 5.78 -14.05 26.88
CA ALA A 184 5.66 -12.74 27.52
C ALA A 184 4.86 -11.74 26.67
N LEU A 185 5.16 -11.67 25.37
CA LEU A 185 4.42 -10.78 24.46
C LEU A 185 2.99 -11.28 24.25
N LYS A 186 2.75 -12.59 24.14
CA LYS A 186 1.39 -13.13 24.06
C LYS A 186 0.55 -12.72 25.28
N THR A 187 1.10 -12.84 26.49
CA THR A 187 0.44 -12.35 27.71
C THR A 187 0.14 -10.86 27.64
N GLN A 188 1.09 -10.03 27.20
CA GLN A 188 0.89 -8.58 27.06
C GLN A 188 -0.23 -8.25 26.07
N LEU A 189 -0.34 -9.01 24.97
CA LEU A 189 -1.36 -8.81 23.95
C LEU A 189 -2.74 -9.34 24.36
N GLY A 190 -2.85 -10.05 25.48
CA GLY A 190 -4.04 -10.86 25.79
C GLY A 190 -4.27 -11.99 24.78
N TRP A 191 -3.21 -12.46 24.12
CA TRP A 191 -3.25 -13.57 23.16
C TRP A 191 -3.10 -14.92 23.87
N PRO A 192 -3.83 -15.98 23.44
CA PRO A 192 -3.68 -17.30 24.04
C PRO A 192 -2.25 -17.84 23.98
N ALA A 193 -1.84 -18.56 25.04
CA ALA A 193 -0.54 -19.22 25.08
C ALA A 193 -0.41 -20.26 23.95
N GLN A 194 -1.47 -21.06 23.75
CA GLN A 194 -1.54 -22.07 22.71
C GLN A 194 -1.80 -21.45 21.33
N PRO A 195 -1.22 -22.01 20.24
CA PRO A 195 -1.48 -21.52 18.89
C PRO A 195 -2.97 -21.60 18.52
N VAL A 196 -3.47 -20.51 17.94
CA VAL A 196 -4.84 -20.40 17.42
C VAL A 196 -4.87 -20.83 15.96
N ALA A 197 -5.88 -21.59 15.54
CA ALA A 197 -6.08 -21.94 14.13
C ALA A 197 -6.60 -20.71 13.35
N CYS A 198 -5.70 -19.87 12.83
CA CYS A 198 -6.11 -18.61 12.19
C CYS A 198 -7.06 -18.79 11.00
N GLN A 199 -6.99 -19.90 10.27
CA GLN A 199 -7.88 -20.19 9.14
C GLN A 199 -9.36 -20.31 9.53
N SER A 200 -9.67 -20.61 10.79
CA SER A 200 -11.05 -20.72 11.27
C SER A 200 -11.60 -19.40 11.84
N LEU A 201 -10.82 -18.33 11.81
CA LEU A 201 -11.22 -17.02 12.32
C LEU A 201 -11.83 -16.21 11.19
N ASP A 202 -13.14 -15.95 11.26
CA ASP A 202 -13.80 -15.11 10.27
C ASP A 202 -13.49 -13.63 10.51
N LYS A 203 -13.16 -12.89 9.45
CA LYS A 203 -12.99 -11.43 9.50
C LYS A 203 -14.27 -10.72 9.94
N GLU A 204 -15.43 -11.33 9.70
CA GLU A 204 -16.74 -10.80 10.11
C GLU A 204 -16.87 -10.67 11.65
N TRP A 205 -16.01 -11.34 12.44
CA TRP A 205 -15.93 -11.13 13.88
C TRP A 205 -15.54 -9.70 14.27
N VAL A 206 -14.89 -8.94 13.38
CA VAL A 206 -14.51 -7.54 13.64
C VAL A 206 -15.67 -6.58 13.36
N ARG A 207 -16.60 -6.92 12.45
CA ARG A 207 -17.66 -6.01 12.00
C ARG A 207 -18.50 -5.42 13.14
N PRO A 208 -19.03 -6.23 14.09
CA PRO A 208 -19.86 -5.68 15.16
C PRO A 208 -19.12 -4.69 16.07
N PHE A 209 -17.81 -4.89 16.27
CA PHE A 209 -17.00 -3.94 17.03
C PHE A 209 -16.82 -2.63 16.29
N GLN A 210 -16.54 -2.70 14.99
CA GLN A 210 -16.39 -1.52 14.15
C GLN A 210 -17.70 -0.72 14.10
N GLU A 211 -18.83 -1.37 13.87
CA GLU A 211 -20.15 -0.71 13.82
C GLU A 211 -20.48 0.01 15.14
N LEU A 212 -20.26 -0.63 16.28
CA LEU A 212 -20.45 -0.02 17.59
C LEU A 212 -19.49 1.14 17.84
N ALA A 213 -18.22 1.01 17.42
CA ALA A 213 -17.25 2.09 17.58
C ALA A 213 -17.61 3.30 16.69
N LEU A 214 -18.07 3.06 15.46
CA LEU A 214 -18.58 4.11 14.57
C LEU A 214 -19.82 4.81 15.15
N GLN A 215 -20.70 4.09 15.84
CA GLN A 215 -21.83 4.70 16.56
C GLN A 215 -21.35 5.60 17.71
N GLN A 216 -20.33 5.17 18.45
CA GLN A 216 -19.75 5.95 19.56
C GLN A 216 -19.03 7.21 19.09
N MET A 217 -18.56 7.26 17.84
CA MET A 217 -17.92 8.44 17.25
C MET A 217 -18.89 9.62 17.02
N GLY A 218 -20.20 9.38 17.03
CA GLY A 218 -21.21 10.41 16.79
C GLY A 218 -21.02 11.08 15.42
N SER A 219 -20.77 12.40 15.40
CA SER A 219 -20.58 13.18 14.17
C SER A 219 -19.15 13.18 13.63
N GLN A 220 -18.21 12.50 14.29
CA GLN A 220 -16.82 12.45 13.82
C GLN A 220 -16.70 11.63 12.53
N PRO A 221 -15.86 12.04 11.57
CA PRO A 221 -15.62 11.26 10.36
C PRO A 221 -15.00 9.89 10.66
N SER A 222 -15.46 8.83 10.00
CA SER A 222 -15.02 7.45 10.25
C SER A 222 -13.52 7.21 10.12
N TYR A 223 -12.81 7.98 9.28
CA TYR A 223 -11.36 7.88 9.15
C TYR A 223 -10.60 8.30 10.43
N GLN A 224 -11.26 8.97 11.38
CA GLN A 224 -10.70 9.33 12.68
C GLN A 224 -10.91 8.25 13.75
N LEU A 225 -11.47 7.09 13.37
CA LEU A 225 -11.63 5.96 14.26
C LEU A 225 -10.27 5.57 14.84
N ASN A 226 -10.22 5.33 16.15
CA ASN A 226 -9.01 4.98 16.89
C ASN A 226 -9.36 3.98 18.01
N LYS A 227 -8.34 3.51 18.74
CA LYS A 227 -8.52 2.48 19.79
C LYS A 227 -9.47 2.89 20.93
N ASP A 228 -9.59 4.17 21.23
CA ASP A 228 -10.35 4.64 22.39
C ASP A 228 -11.86 4.47 22.16
N HIS A 229 -12.30 4.53 20.89
CA HIS A 229 -13.68 4.23 20.48
C HIS A 229 -14.08 2.75 20.66
N PHE A 230 -13.15 1.88 21.04
CA PHE A 230 -13.42 0.46 21.32
C PHE A 230 -13.33 0.10 22.80
N ALA A 231 -12.91 1.04 23.66
CA ALA A 231 -12.59 0.77 25.05
C ALA A 231 -13.78 0.19 25.85
N PHE A 232 -15.00 0.65 25.53
CA PHE A 232 -16.21 0.29 26.28
C PHE A 232 -17.09 -0.76 25.60
N ILE A 233 -16.64 -1.37 24.49
CA ILE A 233 -17.39 -2.44 23.82
C ILE A 233 -17.20 -3.74 24.60
N ARG A 234 -18.25 -4.18 25.30
CA ARG A 234 -18.26 -5.39 26.13
C ARG A 234 -18.75 -6.59 25.34
N MET A 235 -18.46 -7.77 25.87
CA MET A 235 -18.93 -9.05 25.32
C MET A 235 -20.46 -9.08 25.14
N ALA A 236 -21.21 -8.54 26.10
CA ALA A 236 -22.66 -8.46 26.05
C ALA A 236 -23.19 -7.60 24.89
N ASP A 237 -22.43 -6.58 24.46
CA ASP A 237 -22.85 -5.66 23.38
C ASP A 237 -22.67 -6.30 21.99
N ILE A 238 -21.82 -7.34 21.90
CA ILE A 238 -21.53 -8.10 20.68
C ILE A 238 -22.37 -9.38 20.60
N ARG A 239 -22.80 -9.93 21.75
CA ARG A 239 -23.58 -11.17 21.81
C ARG A 239 -24.87 -11.01 20.99
N GLY A 240 -25.16 -12.00 20.14
CA GLY A 240 -26.31 -11.98 19.25
C GLY A 240 -26.09 -11.25 17.91
N LYS A 241 -25.00 -10.48 17.75
CA LYS A 241 -24.60 -9.89 16.45
C LYS A 241 -23.78 -10.86 15.57
N ILE A 242 -23.41 -12.01 16.13
CA ILE A 242 -22.64 -13.05 15.46
C ILE A 242 -23.42 -14.37 15.61
N PRO A 243 -24.28 -14.72 14.65
CA PRO A 243 -25.14 -15.89 14.76
C PRO A 243 -24.34 -17.19 14.63
N GLY A 244 -24.76 -18.23 15.38
CA GLY A 244 -24.29 -19.61 15.17
C GLY A 244 -22.99 -20.01 15.88
N ALA A 245 -22.32 -19.12 16.62
CA ALA A 245 -21.15 -19.49 17.42
C ALA A 245 -21.57 -20.18 18.73
N SER A 246 -20.89 -21.27 19.11
CA SER A 246 -21.03 -21.84 20.46
C SER A 246 -20.47 -20.88 21.52
N GLU A 247 -20.90 -21.01 22.77
CA GLU A 247 -20.43 -20.13 23.85
C GLU A 247 -18.89 -20.13 23.98
N ALA A 248 -18.27 -21.30 23.91
CA ALA A 248 -16.81 -21.44 23.97
C ALA A 248 -16.12 -20.77 22.77
N GLN A 249 -16.67 -20.93 21.56
CA GLN A 249 -16.14 -20.28 20.35
C GLN A 249 -16.29 -18.76 20.44
N PHE A 250 -17.43 -18.28 20.96
CA PHE A 250 -17.71 -16.86 21.13
C PHE A 250 -16.75 -16.21 22.13
N GLN A 251 -16.56 -16.82 23.31
CA GLN A 251 -15.60 -16.32 24.31
C GLN A 251 -14.17 -16.28 23.76
N SER A 252 -13.75 -17.34 23.08
CA SER A 252 -12.43 -17.41 22.44
C SER A 252 -12.25 -16.30 21.41
N ASN A 253 -13.14 -16.23 20.42
CA ASN A 253 -13.03 -15.27 19.32
C ASN A 253 -13.17 -13.82 19.80
N TYR A 254 -14.02 -13.54 20.79
CA TYR A 254 -14.10 -12.23 21.43
C TYR A 254 -12.74 -11.81 22.00
N GLY A 255 -12.03 -12.71 22.70
CA GLY A 255 -10.70 -12.45 23.23
C GLY A 255 -9.67 -12.15 22.13
N LEU A 256 -9.69 -12.92 21.04
CA LEU A 256 -8.81 -12.70 19.88
C LEU A 256 -9.04 -11.35 19.21
N VAL A 257 -10.31 -10.99 19.01
CA VAL A 257 -10.69 -9.70 18.39
C VAL A 257 -10.34 -8.53 19.31
N LYS A 258 -10.57 -8.65 20.63
CA LYS A 258 -10.14 -7.62 21.59
C LYS A 258 -8.61 -7.45 21.58
N SER A 259 -7.84 -8.54 21.52
CA SER A 259 -6.38 -8.47 21.37
C SER A 259 -6.00 -7.66 20.13
N PHE A 260 -6.58 -7.99 18.98
CA PHE A 260 -6.34 -7.25 17.74
C PHE A 260 -6.70 -5.76 17.87
N ILE A 261 -7.93 -5.43 18.27
CA ILE A 261 -8.43 -4.06 18.35
C ILE A 261 -7.58 -3.18 19.28
N ASN A 262 -7.19 -3.69 20.45
CA ASN A 262 -6.48 -2.89 21.45
C ASN A 262 -5.03 -2.57 21.04
N HIS A 263 -4.46 -3.34 20.11
CA HIS A 263 -3.03 -3.32 19.81
C HIS A 263 -2.69 -3.05 18.34
N CYS A 264 -3.62 -3.19 17.40
CA CYS A 264 -3.35 -3.01 15.97
C CYS A 264 -2.95 -1.58 15.60
N THR A 265 -3.37 -0.57 16.37
CA THR A 265 -2.97 0.83 16.20
C THR A 265 -1.60 1.14 16.81
N ASN A 266 -0.97 0.21 17.53
CA ASN A 266 0.39 0.40 18.02
C ASN A 266 1.38 0.21 16.85
N PRO A 267 2.08 1.26 16.37
CA PRO A 267 2.97 1.17 15.22
C PRO A 267 4.04 0.10 15.39
N VAL A 268 4.59 -0.09 16.61
CA VAL A 268 5.65 -1.09 16.83
C VAL A 268 5.14 -2.50 16.52
N LEU A 269 3.92 -2.82 16.95
CA LEU A 269 3.32 -4.14 16.76
C LEU A 269 2.77 -4.30 15.34
N GLY A 270 2.08 -3.29 14.82
CA GLY A 270 1.49 -3.32 13.48
C GLY A 270 2.54 -3.38 12.36
N ILE A 271 3.66 -2.66 12.51
CA ILE A 271 4.78 -2.71 11.55
C ILE A 271 5.46 -4.09 11.57
N ASP A 272 5.70 -4.64 12.76
CA ASP A 272 6.29 -5.98 12.90
C ASP A 272 5.38 -7.07 12.32
N ALA A 273 4.06 -6.98 12.57
CA ALA A 273 3.06 -7.87 11.97
C ALA A 273 3.03 -7.77 10.44
N LYS A 274 3.03 -6.56 9.87
CA LYS A 274 3.09 -6.36 8.42
C LYS A 274 4.35 -6.96 7.81
N ALA A 275 5.52 -6.71 8.40
CA ALA A 275 6.78 -7.25 7.92
C ALA A 275 6.82 -8.79 8.03
N HIS A 276 6.26 -9.36 9.11
CA HIS A 276 6.09 -10.80 9.24
C HIS A 276 5.30 -11.39 8.09
N GLU A 277 4.13 -10.83 7.78
CA GLU A 277 3.24 -11.34 6.73
C GLU A 277 3.89 -11.24 5.35
N LEU A 278 4.52 -10.11 5.04
CA LEU A 278 5.27 -9.97 3.79
C LEU A 278 6.42 -10.99 3.72
N SER A 279 7.09 -11.31 4.82
CA SER A 279 8.12 -12.35 4.87
C SER A 279 7.59 -13.76 4.65
N GLN A 280 6.35 -14.05 5.06
CA GLN A 280 5.69 -15.32 4.77
C GLN A 280 5.38 -15.41 3.28
N LEU A 281 4.78 -14.37 2.71
CA LEU A 281 4.50 -14.31 1.27
C LEU A 281 5.78 -14.47 0.44
N PHE A 282 6.85 -13.76 0.83
CA PHE A 282 8.15 -13.89 0.20
C PHE A 282 8.64 -15.34 0.20
N ARG A 283 8.64 -16.00 1.35
CA ARG A 283 9.16 -17.37 1.47
C ARG A 283 8.29 -18.44 0.81
N LEU A 284 6.97 -18.29 0.90
CA LEU A 284 6.01 -19.34 0.53
C LEU A 284 5.52 -19.22 -0.92
N HIS A 285 5.49 -18.02 -1.49
CA HIS A 285 4.85 -17.76 -2.78
C HIS A 285 5.77 -17.16 -3.84
N ILE A 286 6.89 -16.54 -3.45
CA ILE A 286 7.86 -16.03 -4.42
C ILE A 286 8.80 -17.15 -4.83
N SER A 287 9.11 -17.27 -6.13
CA SER A 287 9.94 -18.36 -6.63
C SER A 287 11.37 -18.28 -6.10
N ALA A 288 12.03 -19.43 -5.96
CA ALA A 288 13.41 -19.50 -5.51
C ALA A 288 14.38 -18.69 -6.39
N GLY A 289 14.10 -18.58 -7.70
CA GLY A 289 14.85 -17.73 -8.60
C GLY A 289 14.78 -16.27 -8.18
N MET A 290 13.57 -15.75 -7.97
CA MET A 290 13.35 -14.35 -7.54
C MET A 290 13.89 -14.09 -6.13
N GLN A 291 13.78 -15.04 -5.20
CA GLN A 291 14.28 -14.89 -3.83
C GLN A 291 15.81 -14.80 -3.74
N LYS A 292 16.53 -15.38 -4.70
CA LYS A 292 18.01 -15.45 -4.71
C LYS A 292 18.65 -14.41 -5.62
N ARG A 293 17.85 -13.66 -6.37
CA ARG A 293 18.30 -12.59 -7.26
C ARG A 293 18.52 -11.31 -6.46
N GLU A 294 19.21 -10.32 -7.04
CA GLU A 294 19.30 -8.96 -6.49
C GLU A 294 19.79 -8.96 -5.03
N VAL A 295 20.76 -9.85 -4.76
CA VAL A 295 21.48 -9.96 -3.49
C VAL A 295 22.87 -9.37 -3.70
N TYR A 296 23.34 -8.57 -2.75
CA TYR A 296 24.71 -8.08 -2.78
C TYR A 296 25.70 -9.19 -2.47
N PRO A 297 26.87 -9.21 -3.14
CA PRO A 297 27.99 -10.03 -2.70
C PRO A 297 28.39 -9.74 -1.25
N ALA A 298 29.04 -10.71 -0.59
CA ALA A 298 29.54 -10.52 0.78
C ALA A 298 30.39 -9.24 0.90
N GLY A 299 30.12 -8.44 1.93
CA GLY A 299 30.80 -7.16 2.17
C GLY A 299 30.31 -5.99 1.30
N LYS A 300 29.36 -6.20 0.39
CA LYS A 300 28.68 -5.14 -0.36
C LYS A 300 27.26 -4.94 0.17
N SER A 301 26.74 -3.72 0.01
CA SER A 301 25.39 -3.32 0.41
C SER A 301 24.92 -2.14 -0.43
N PHE A 302 23.66 -1.77 -0.25
CA PHE A 302 23.18 -0.48 -0.69
C PHE A 302 23.94 0.61 0.08
N ARG A 303 24.51 1.59 -0.64
CA ARG A 303 25.36 2.62 -0.04
C ARG A 303 24.66 3.96 -0.04
N GLN A 304 24.33 4.46 1.14
CA GLN A 304 23.86 5.83 1.30
C GLN A 304 24.67 6.50 2.42
N PRO A 305 25.90 6.97 2.15
CA PRO A 305 26.82 7.41 3.20
C PRO A 305 26.33 8.63 4.00
N HIS A 306 25.39 9.40 3.46
CA HIS A 306 24.77 10.55 4.11
C HIS A 306 23.57 10.16 5.01
N CYS A 307 23.06 8.93 4.90
CA CYS A 307 21.97 8.46 5.76
C CYS A 307 22.51 7.94 7.09
N ARG A 308 21.83 8.28 8.18
CA ARG A 308 22.07 7.72 9.51
C ARG A 308 21.65 6.26 9.57
N VAL A 309 20.54 5.89 8.94
CA VAL A 309 20.07 4.50 8.88
C VAL A 309 20.63 3.82 7.64
N GLN A 310 21.27 2.67 7.82
CA GLN A 310 21.82 1.86 6.73
C GLN A 310 20.99 0.57 6.57
N ASP A 311 20.71 0.17 5.32
CA ASP A 311 20.06 -1.11 5.03
C ASP A 311 21.02 -2.28 5.29
N GLN A 312 20.55 -3.28 6.05
CA GLN A 312 21.31 -4.48 6.43
C GLN A 312 20.70 -5.77 5.86
N SER A 313 19.72 -5.68 4.96
CA SER A 313 18.99 -6.83 4.42
C SER A 313 19.85 -7.75 3.54
N GLY A 314 20.91 -7.21 2.92
CA GLY A 314 21.73 -7.90 1.92
C GLY A 314 21.10 -7.98 0.53
N TYR A 315 19.88 -7.47 0.37
CA TYR A 315 19.16 -7.37 -0.89
C TYR A 315 19.27 -5.96 -1.48
N TYR A 316 19.04 -5.83 -2.77
CA TYR A 316 18.86 -4.53 -3.41
C TYR A 316 17.64 -3.82 -2.77
N PRO A 317 17.67 -2.49 -2.63
CA PRO A 317 16.66 -1.77 -1.86
C PRO A 317 15.26 -1.80 -2.50
N LEU A 318 15.17 -2.07 -3.80
CA LEU A 318 13.94 -2.30 -4.55
C LEU A 318 13.88 -3.73 -5.12
N HIS A 319 14.28 -4.73 -4.32
CA HIS A 319 14.28 -6.13 -4.72
C HIS A 319 12.93 -6.61 -5.28
N THR A 320 12.94 -7.07 -6.53
CA THR A 320 11.76 -7.49 -7.31
C THR A 320 10.96 -8.60 -6.65
N GLY A 321 11.60 -9.59 -6.03
CA GLY A 321 10.90 -10.62 -5.25
C GLY A 321 10.15 -10.07 -4.05
N TRP A 322 10.66 -9.02 -3.41
CA TRP A 322 10.01 -8.40 -2.25
C TRP A 322 8.87 -7.48 -2.69
N LEU A 323 9.07 -6.73 -3.78
CA LEU A 323 8.00 -5.98 -4.44
C LEU A 323 6.85 -6.90 -4.90
N MET A 324 7.17 -8.07 -5.45
CA MET A 324 6.18 -9.10 -5.80
C MET A 324 5.46 -9.65 -4.57
N ALA A 325 6.14 -9.81 -3.43
CA ALA A 325 5.47 -10.18 -2.17
C ALA A 325 4.45 -9.12 -1.74
N VAL A 326 4.73 -7.82 -1.96
CA VAL A 326 3.76 -6.75 -1.71
C VAL A 326 2.59 -6.78 -2.71
N ALA A 327 2.85 -7.08 -3.99
CA ALA A 327 1.79 -7.30 -4.97
C ALA A 327 0.87 -8.47 -4.54
N ALA A 328 1.47 -9.60 -4.12
CA ALA A 328 0.77 -10.76 -3.62
C ALA A 328 -0.01 -10.50 -2.32
N TYR A 329 0.48 -9.61 -1.45
CA TYR A 329 -0.26 -9.18 -0.27
C TYR A 329 -1.60 -8.52 -0.67
N ASN A 330 -1.58 -7.71 -1.72
CA ASN A 330 -2.73 -6.89 -2.11
C ASN A 330 -3.72 -7.60 -3.04
N ALA A 331 -3.21 -8.42 -3.97
CA ALA A 331 -4.00 -9.15 -4.95
C ALA A 331 -4.16 -10.65 -4.65
N GLY A 332 -3.54 -11.13 -3.56
CA GLY A 332 -3.49 -12.54 -3.18
C GLY A 332 -2.31 -13.29 -3.80
N PRO A 333 -1.98 -14.50 -3.29
CA PRO A 333 -0.80 -15.25 -3.73
C PRO A 333 -0.73 -15.53 -5.24
N ARG A 334 -1.87 -15.59 -5.92
CA ARG A 334 -1.94 -15.81 -7.38
C ARG A 334 -1.43 -14.65 -8.21
N ALA A 335 -1.19 -13.48 -7.62
CA ALA A 335 -0.50 -12.38 -8.30
C ALA A 335 0.88 -12.80 -8.86
N THR A 336 1.54 -13.78 -8.24
CA THR A 336 2.85 -14.28 -8.68
C THR A 336 2.80 -15.06 -10.00
N ASP A 337 1.62 -15.52 -10.42
CA ASP A 337 1.41 -16.23 -11.68
C ASP A 337 1.28 -15.27 -12.88
N VAL A 338 1.02 -13.98 -12.64
CA VAL A 338 0.74 -12.98 -13.69
C VAL A 338 1.98 -12.64 -14.51
N VAL A 339 3.11 -12.37 -13.85
CA VAL A 339 4.37 -12.04 -14.51
C VAL A 339 4.92 -13.18 -15.37
N PRO A 340 5.02 -14.43 -14.90
CA PRO A 340 5.46 -15.51 -15.77
C PRO A 340 4.49 -15.77 -16.92
N TYR A 341 3.18 -15.58 -16.74
CA TYR A 341 2.23 -15.65 -17.85
C TYR A 341 2.55 -14.62 -18.93
N TYR A 342 2.79 -13.36 -18.56
CA TYR A 342 3.13 -12.29 -19.50
C TYR A 342 4.41 -12.58 -20.29
N TYR A 343 5.47 -13.04 -19.60
CA TYR A 343 6.76 -13.31 -20.25
C TYR A 343 6.87 -14.71 -20.87
N GLY A 344 5.80 -15.52 -20.82
CA GLY A 344 5.82 -16.89 -21.33
C GLY A 344 6.80 -17.81 -20.58
N TRP A 345 7.04 -17.55 -19.30
CA TRP A 345 7.98 -18.31 -18.48
C TRP A 345 7.36 -19.58 -17.91
N THR A 346 8.21 -20.61 -17.81
CA THR A 346 7.88 -21.88 -17.16
C THR A 346 8.30 -21.89 -15.69
N SER A 347 7.87 -22.90 -14.94
CA SER A 347 8.34 -23.14 -13.57
C SER A 347 9.87 -23.28 -13.49
N ALA A 348 10.50 -23.84 -14.53
CA ALA A 348 11.95 -23.98 -14.60
C ALA A 348 12.65 -22.63 -14.80
N ASP A 349 12.07 -21.74 -15.62
CA ASP A 349 12.58 -20.38 -15.79
C ASP A 349 12.48 -19.61 -14.46
N MET A 350 11.34 -19.68 -13.78
CA MET A 350 11.11 -19.01 -12.49
C MET A 350 12.00 -19.54 -11.36
N ALA A 351 12.51 -20.77 -11.46
CA ALA A 351 13.45 -21.34 -10.52
C ALA A 351 14.90 -20.91 -10.79
N SER A 352 15.20 -20.39 -11.98
CA SER A 352 16.56 -20.06 -12.43
C SER A 352 16.86 -18.56 -12.29
N PRO A 353 17.76 -18.15 -11.37
CA PRO A 353 18.13 -16.74 -11.21
C PRO A 353 18.68 -16.09 -12.50
N THR A 354 19.32 -16.88 -13.37
CA THR A 354 19.89 -16.40 -14.63
C THR A 354 18.83 -16.19 -15.70
N LYS A 355 17.80 -17.04 -15.77
CA LYS A 355 16.71 -16.89 -16.74
C LYS A 355 15.86 -15.66 -16.45
N ILE A 356 15.58 -15.42 -15.18
CA ILE A 356 14.86 -14.23 -14.77
C ILE A 356 15.78 -13.01 -14.60
N ALA A 357 17.07 -13.07 -14.95
CA ALA A 357 18.07 -12.01 -14.71
C ALA A 357 17.79 -10.70 -15.46
N SER A 358 16.85 -10.70 -16.39
CA SER A 358 16.38 -9.49 -17.06
C SER A 358 15.23 -8.78 -16.33
N LEU A 359 14.57 -9.43 -15.35
CA LEU A 359 13.45 -8.86 -14.59
C LEU A 359 13.94 -7.83 -13.56
N ASP A 360 13.83 -6.56 -13.89
CA ASP A 360 14.05 -5.44 -12.97
C ASP A 360 12.69 -4.90 -12.47
N PRO A 361 12.67 -3.91 -11.55
CA PRO A 361 11.43 -3.30 -11.07
C PRO A 361 10.54 -2.70 -12.19
N ALA A 362 11.11 -2.17 -13.28
CA ALA A 362 10.31 -1.63 -14.37
C ALA A 362 9.58 -2.72 -15.15
N LYS A 363 10.29 -3.81 -15.47
CA LYS A 363 9.71 -5.01 -16.10
C LYS A 363 8.72 -5.73 -15.20
N LEU A 364 8.95 -5.73 -13.89
CA LEU A 364 7.96 -6.22 -12.93
C LEU A 364 6.63 -5.45 -13.06
N VAL A 365 6.67 -4.11 -13.09
CA VAL A 365 5.46 -3.29 -13.25
C VAL A 365 4.81 -3.55 -14.60
N GLU A 366 5.59 -3.63 -15.68
CA GLU A 366 5.09 -3.96 -17.02
C GLU A 366 4.35 -5.30 -17.02
N GLY A 367 4.96 -6.36 -16.52
CA GLY A 367 4.34 -7.68 -16.48
C GLY A 367 3.12 -7.77 -15.56
N LEU A 368 3.10 -7.05 -14.44
CA LEU A 368 1.92 -6.94 -13.58
C LEU A 368 0.77 -6.19 -14.26
N TYR A 369 1.06 -5.21 -15.12
CA TYR A 369 0.04 -4.44 -15.80
C TYR A 369 -0.52 -5.16 -17.03
N TYR A 370 0.34 -5.67 -17.90
CA TYR A 370 -0.05 -6.30 -19.17
C TYR A 370 -0.31 -7.82 -19.05
N GLY A 371 -0.08 -8.42 -17.89
CA GLY A 371 -0.30 -9.86 -17.69
C GLY A 371 -1.79 -10.22 -17.63
N GLY A 372 -2.23 -11.03 -18.60
CA GLY A 372 -3.59 -11.55 -18.70
C GLY A 372 -4.42 -10.84 -19.78
N SER A 373 -5.65 -11.32 -19.96
CA SER A 373 -6.62 -10.79 -20.91
C SER A 373 -7.84 -10.25 -20.16
N TYR A 374 -8.21 -8.99 -20.39
CA TYR A 374 -9.37 -8.40 -19.76
C TYR A 374 -10.68 -8.91 -20.39
N ASN A 375 -11.56 -9.45 -19.56
CA ASN A 375 -12.91 -9.88 -19.91
C ASN A 375 -13.94 -8.89 -19.35
N ALA A 376 -14.50 -8.07 -20.24
CA ALA A 376 -15.49 -7.05 -19.88
C ALA A 376 -16.83 -7.60 -19.36
N LEU A 377 -17.15 -8.88 -19.62
CA LEU A 377 -18.40 -9.49 -19.14
C LEU A 377 -18.32 -9.89 -17.68
N SER A 378 -17.12 -10.27 -17.21
CA SER A 378 -16.88 -10.69 -15.83
C SER A 378 -16.17 -9.63 -15.00
N ASP A 379 -15.62 -8.59 -15.65
CA ASP A 379 -14.74 -7.58 -15.06
C ASP A 379 -13.48 -8.19 -14.41
N ARG A 380 -12.85 -9.11 -15.15
CA ARG A 380 -11.69 -9.88 -14.67
C ARG A 380 -10.58 -9.94 -15.70
N PHE A 381 -9.34 -10.06 -15.23
CA PHE A 381 -8.20 -10.44 -16.04
C PHE A 381 -8.00 -11.95 -15.95
N GLU A 382 -8.07 -12.61 -17.09
CA GLU A 382 -7.89 -14.05 -17.25
C GLU A 382 -6.45 -14.36 -17.63
N PHE A 383 -5.85 -15.36 -16.98
CA PHE A 383 -4.47 -15.79 -17.25
C PHE A 383 -4.28 -17.26 -16.85
N LYS A 384 -3.18 -17.85 -17.28
CA LYS A 384 -2.80 -19.22 -16.91
C LYS A 384 -1.78 -19.20 -15.80
N THR A 385 -1.98 -20.06 -14.80
CA THR A 385 -0.95 -20.38 -13.81
C THR A 385 0.26 -21.06 -14.48
N LEU A 386 1.39 -21.13 -13.77
CA LEU A 386 2.56 -21.89 -14.22
C LEU A 386 2.28 -23.38 -14.51
N ALA A 387 1.22 -23.95 -13.93
CA ALA A 387 0.76 -25.31 -14.19
C ALA A 387 -0.19 -25.41 -15.41
N GLY A 388 -0.40 -24.32 -16.15
CA GLY A 388 -1.30 -24.25 -17.29
C GLY A 388 -2.79 -24.14 -16.94
N LYS A 389 -3.14 -24.12 -15.65
CA LYS A 389 -4.54 -23.96 -15.20
C LYS A 389 -5.03 -22.54 -15.44
N GLU A 390 -6.18 -22.40 -16.10
CA GLU A 390 -6.91 -21.12 -16.25
C GLU A 390 -7.34 -20.57 -14.89
N THR A 391 -7.13 -19.27 -14.71
CA THR A 391 -7.54 -18.54 -13.52
C THR A 391 -7.82 -17.08 -13.85
N SER A 392 -8.27 -16.30 -12.88
CA SER A 392 -8.53 -14.88 -13.09
C SER A 392 -8.53 -14.07 -11.81
N ASN A 393 -8.15 -12.80 -11.93
CA ASN A 393 -8.24 -11.79 -10.88
C ASN A 393 -9.30 -10.75 -11.22
N PRO A 394 -10.02 -10.18 -10.23
CA PRO A 394 -10.84 -9.00 -10.47
C PRO A 394 -9.99 -7.86 -11.06
N ALA A 395 -10.54 -7.09 -12.01
CA ALA A 395 -9.80 -6.03 -12.68
C ALA A 395 -9.25 -4.98 -11.71
N PHE A 396 -10.03 -4.61 -10.70
CA PHE A 396 -9.58 -3.71 -9.63
C PHE A 396 -8.32 -4.26 -8.92
N LYS A 397 -8.23 -5.57 -8.63
CA LYS A 397 -7.07 -6.16 -7.95
C LYS A 397 -5.82 -6.13 -8.83
N GLN A 398 -5.97 -6.39 -10.13
CA GLN A 398 -4.89 -6.26 -11.11
C GLN A 398 -4.34 -4.84 -11.16
N CYS A 399 -5.25 -3.87 -11.15
CA CYS A 399 -4.90 -2.46 -11.18
C CYS A 399 -4.20 -2.01 -9.87
N VAL A 400 -4.71 -2.41 -8.70
CA VAL A 400 -4.11 -2.08 -7.40
C VAL A 400 -2.71 -2.63 -7.25
N MET A 401 -2.43 -3.88 -7.68
CA MET A 401 -1.11 -4.47 -7.43
C MET A 401 0.03 -3.77 -8.17
N HIS A 402 -0.13 -3.41 -9.45
CA HIS A 402 0.93 -2.69 -10.17
C HIS A 402 1.07 -1.26 -9.63
N GLN A 403 -0.05 -0.60 -9.28
CA GLN A 403 0.00 0.73 -8.67
C GLN A 403 0.71 0.71 -7.32
N HIS A 404 0.51 -0.33 -6.50
CA HIS A 404 1.21 -0.46 -5.22
C HIS A 404 2.71 -0.56 -5.43
N VAL A 405 3.19 -1.41 -6.35
CA VAL A 405 4.63 -1.52 -6.66
C VAL A 405 5.22 -0.19 -7.13
N VAL A 406 4.52 0.50 -8.06
CA VAL A 406 4.97 1.82 -8.53
C VAL A 406 5.02 2.84 -7.40
N ARG A 407 3.95 2.93 -6.60
CA ARG A 407 3.86 3.91 -5.52
C ARG A 407 4.86 3.65 -4.41
N ILE A 408 5.15 2.40 -4.07
CA ILE A 408 6.24 2.03 -3.14
C ILE A 408 7.55 2.65 -3.62
N THR A 409 7.90 2.43 -4.90
CA THR A 409 9.12 3.01 -5.48
C THR A 409 9.08 4.54 -5.44
N GLN A 410 7.95 5.16 -5.80
CA GLN A 410 7.78 6.61 -5.75
C GLN A 410 7.94 7.18 -4.33
N HIS A 411 7.39 6.51 -3.32
CA HIS A 411 7.46 6.92 -1.92
C HIS A 411 8.87 6.87 -1.36
N VAL A 412 9.78 6.09 -1.97
CA VAL A 412 11.16 5.94 -1.47
C VAL A 412 12.21 6.55 -2.38
N THR A 413 11.83 6.97 -3.58
CA THR A 413 12.69 7.73 -4.50
C THR A 413 12.99 9.10 -3.90
N ARG A 414 14.20 9.63 -4.15
CA ARG A 414 14.53 11.01 -3.76
C ARG A 414 13.61 12.00 -4.46
N SER A 415 13.32 13.10 -3.80
CA SER A 415 12.43 14.14 -4.31
C SER A 415 13.02 14.99 -5.42
N ASP A 416 14.35 14.97 -5.61
CA ASP A 416 15.09 15.74 -6.61
C ASP A 416 15.31 15.00 -7.93
N VAL A 417 14.97 13.71 -8.00
CA VAL A 417 15.06 12.92 -9.23
C VAL A 417 13.67 12.65 -9.81
N PRO A 418 13.56 12.48 -11.15
CA PRO A 418 12.32 12.02 -11.76
C PRO A 418 11.87 10.70 -11.15
N SER A 419 10.55 10.46 -11.18
CA SER A 419 9.97 9.20 -10.73
C SER A 419 10.63 8.02 -11.45
N LEU A 420 11.20 7.08 -10.69
CA LEU A 420 11.87 5.91 -11.26
C LEU A 420 10.91 4.97 -12.00
N LEU A 421 9.64 4.97 -11.57
CA LEU A 421 8.58 4.18 -12.17
C LEU A 421 7.32 5.04 -12.36
N SER A 422 6.54 4.72 -13.37
CA SER A 422 5.26 5.38 -13.67
C SER A 422 4.14 4.35 -13.70
N THR A 423 2.94 4.76 -13.29
CA THR A 423 1.76 3.91 -13.40
C THR A 423 1.31 3.87 -14.85
N PHE A 424 0.96 2.69 -15.34
CA PHE A 424 0.25 2.54 -16.60
C PHE A 424 -1.24 2.74 -16.30
N ASN A 425 -1.75 3.97 -16.35
CA ASN A 425 -3.18 4.22 -16.17
C ASN A 425 -3.81 4.53 -17.53
N GLY A 426 -4.73 3.68 -17.98
CA GLY A 426 -5.69 4.04 -19.03
C GLY A 426 -6.72 5.05 -18.52
N SER A 427 -7.57 5.56 -19.42
CA SER A 427 -8.61 6.56 -19.13
C SER A 427 -9.60 6.18 -18.00
N ASN A 428 -9.74 4.89 -17.68
CA ASN A 428 -10.70 4.40 -16.69
C ASN A 428 -10.15 4.28 -15.26
N GLY A 429 -8.82 4.33 -15.06
CA GLY A 429 -8.17 4.19 -13.74
C GLY A 429 -8.49 2.89 -12.98
N CYS A 430 -8.06 2.79 -11.71
CA CYS A 430 -8.35 1.65 -10.82
C CYS A 430 -9.66 1.83 -10.03
N ARG A 431 -10.80 1.94 -10.70
CA ARG A 431 -12.10 2.04 -10.00
C ARG A 431 -12.54 0.66 -9.50
N LYS A 432 -13.10 0.61 -8.27
CA LYS A 432 -13.79 -0.59 -7.76
C LYS A 432 -15.06 -0.80 -8.59
N ASP A 433 -15.31 -2.04 -8.98
CA ASP A 433 -16.35 -2.45 -9.91
C ASP A 433 -17.72 -1.83 -9.56
N THR A 434 -18.34 -1.18 -10.53
CA THR A 434 -19.81 -1.08 -10.58
C THR A 434 -20.19 -2.08 -11.66
N PRO A 435 -20.86 -3.21 -11.36
CA PRO A 435 -21.22 -4.18 -12.38
C PRO A 435 -21.95 -3.45 -13.51
N VAL A 436 -21.44 -3.56 -14.74
CA VAL A 436 -22.18 -3.08 -15.91
C VAL A 436 -23.45 -3.92 -15.96
N PRO A 437 -24.66 -3.32 -15.82
CA PRO A 437 -25.89 -4.09 -15.93
C PRO A 437 -25.90 -4.78 -17.29
N ASN A 438 -26.12 -6.08 -17.30
CA ASN A 438 -26.27 -6.86 -18.53
C ASN A 438 -27.33 -6.19 -19.42
N SER A 439 -26.91 -5.51 -20.49
CA SER A 439 -27.83 -4.90 -21.47
C SER A 439 -28.51 -5.93 -22.38
N ARG A 440 -28.54 -7.22 -21.98
CA ARG A 440 -29.16 -8.31 -22.73
C ARG A 440 -30.35 -8.98 -22.03
N ALA A 441 -30.94 -8.35 -21.02
CA ALA A 441 -32.17 -8.84 -20.37
C ALA A 441 -33.47 -8.12 -20.82
N SER A 442 -33.47 -7.38 -21.94
CA SER A 442 -34.67 -6.72 -22.47
C SER A 442 -34.83 -6.97 -23.98
N GLY A 443 -34.97 -8.24 -24.36
CA GLY A 443 -35.13 -8.62 -25.76
C GLY A 443 -35.71 -10.02 -25.99
N ALA A 444 -36.61 -10.47 -25.11
CA ALA A 444 -37.39 -11.70 -25.34
C ALA A 444 -38.83 -11.49 -24.85
N GLY A 445 -39.55 -10.62 -25.55
CA GLY A 445 -41.00 -10.46 -25.43
C GLY A 445 -41.59 -10.48 -26.83
N ARG A 446 -42.09 -11.66 -27.23
CA ARG A 446 -42.83 -11.91 -28.47
C ARG A 446 -43.98 -10.90 -28.64
N ALA A 447 -44.05 -10.25 -29.80
CA ALA A 447 -45.32 -9.81 -30.37
C ALA A 447 -45.77 -10.87 -31.38
N ARG A 448 -47.05 -11.22 -31.30
CA ARG A 448 -47.77 -12.07 -32.25
C ARG A 448 -47.89 -11.41 -33.61
#